data_AF-A0A935QDQ8-F1
#
_entry.id   AF-A0A935QDQ8-F1
#
_cell.length_a   1.000
_cell.length_b   1.000
_cell.length_c   1.000
_cell.angle_alpha   90.00
_cell.angle_beta   90.00
_cell.angle_gamma   90.00
#
_symmetry.space_group_name_H-M   'P 1'
#
loop_
_entity.id
_entity.type
_entity.pdbx_description
1 polymer ?
#
loop_
_entity_poly.entity_id
_entity_poly.type
_entity_poly.pdbx_seq_one_letter_code
_entity_poly.pdbx_strand_id
1 'polypeptide(L)'
;MTATEKTPSFGEALAEVEAILARLEKDEIDVDELSGEVKRAVVLVDLCREKLQRTELEVQEFTARLREDRSAPADGQPGRT
;
A
#
# COMPACT_ATOMS: atom_id res chain seq x y z
N MET A 1 -29.23 8.69 -0.85
CA MET A 1 -28.08 8.75 -1.78
C MET A 1 -26.93 9.42 -1.04
N THR A 2 -25.92 8.65 -0.62
CA THR A 2 -24.64 9.19 -0.16
C THR A 2 -23.53 8.32 -0.76
N ALA A 3 -23.22 8.54 -2.04
CA ALA A 3 -22.02 8.00 -2.64
C ALA A 3 -20.86 8.90 -2.18
N THR A 4 -20.30 8.56 -1.02
CA THR A 4 -18.95 9.02 -0.67
C THR A 4 -18.02 8.23 -1.58
N GLU A 5 -17.39 8.88 -2.55
CA GLU A 5 -16.26 8.36 -3.32
C GLU A 5 -15.07 8.18 -2.36
N LYS A 6 -15.16 7.15 -1.52
CA LYS A 6 -14.10 6.78 -0.59
C LYS A 6 -13.12 5.93 -1.37
N THR A 7 -11.88 6.37 -1.45
CA THR A 7 -10.77 5.52 -1.89
C THR A 7 -10.82 4.23 -1.06
N PRO A 8 -10.98 3.04 -1.67
CA PRO A 8 -11.13 1.80 -0.93
C PRO A 8 -9.88 1.56 -0.09
N SER A 9 -10.02 0.97 1.09
CA SER A 9 -8.88 0.50 1.91
C SER A 9 -8.06 -0.54 1.15
N PHE A 10 -6.85 -0.86 1.64
CA PHE A 10 -6.02 -1.88 0.98
C PHE A 10 -6.74 -3.24 0.91
N GLY A 11 -7.39 -3.64 2.01
CA GLY A 11 -8.15 -4.90 2.06
C GLY A 11 -9.37 -4.89 1.14
N GLU A 12 -10.09 -3.78 1.06
CA GLU A 12 -11.23 -3.65 0.14
C GLU A 12 -10.78 -3.70 -1.34
N ALA A 13 -9.71 -2.99 -1.67
CA ALA A 13 -9.15 -3.01 -3.03
C ALA A 13 -8.66 -4.41 -3.42
N LEU A 14 -8.01 -5.13 -2.49
CA LEU A 14 -7.55 -6.50 -2.72
C LEU A 14 -8.71 -7.46 -2.92
N ALA A 15 -9.74 -7.40 -2.07
CA ALA A 15 -10.94 -8.22 -2.20
C ALA A 15 -11.68 -7.96 -3.54
N GLU A 16 -11.70 -6.71 -4.00
CA GLU A 16 -12.29 -6.37 -5.29
C GLU A 16 -11.46 -6.94 -6.45
N VAL A 17 -10.12 -6.90 -6.38
CA VAL A 17 -9.25 -7.55 -7.38
C VAL A 17 -9.48 -9.05 -7.43
N GLU A 18 -9.56 -9.73 -6.28
CA GLU A 18 -9.85 -11.16 -6.21
C GLU A 18 -11.23 -11.50 -6.82
N ALA A 19 -12.24 -10.67 -6.56
CA ALA A 19 -13.56 -10.84 -7.15
C ALA A 19 -13.54 -10.64 -8.68
N ILE A 20 -12.77 -9.67 -9.18
CA ILE A 20 -12.57 -9.47 -10.62
C ILE A 20 -11.91 -10.71 -11.23
N LEU A 21 -10.81 -11.20 -10.64
CA LEU A 21 -10.12 -12.41 -11.12
C LEU A 21 -11.07 -13.61 -11.20
N ALA A 22 -11.87 -13.84 -10.15
CA ALA A 22 -12.86 -14.91 -10.14
C ALA A 22 -13.97 -14.76 -11.21
N ARG A 23 -14.27 -13.53 -11.65
CA ARG A 23 -15.17 -13.29 -12.80
C ARG A 23 -14.47 -13.58 -14.12
N LEU A 24 -13.23 -13.11 -14.29
CA LEU A 24 -12.43 -13.32 -15.51
C LEU A 24 -12.17 -14.80 -15.81
N GLU A 25 -12.12 -15.64 -14.77
CA GLU A 25 -11.95 -17.09 -14.89
C GLU A 25 -13.22 -17.83 -15.33
N LYS A 26 -14.36 -17.15 -15.45
CA LYS A 26 -15.60 -17.76 -15.97
C LYS A 26 -15.59 -17.75 -17.49
N ASP A 27 -15.92 -18.90 -18.08
CA ASP A 27 -15.92 -19.12 -19.54
C ASP A 27 -16.96 -18.28 -20.33
N GLU A 28 -17.91 -17.61 -19.65
CA GLU A 28 -19.03 -16.89 -20.29
C GLU A 28 -18.91 -15.36 -20.23
N ILE A 29 -17.70 -14.81 -20.08
CA ILE A 29 -17.51 -13.34 -20.06
C ILE A 29 -17.41 -12.78 -21.49
N ASP A 30 -18.14 -11.69 -21.76
CA ASP A 30 -18.05 -10.98 -23.04
C ASP A 30 -16.72 -10.20 -23.15
N VAL A 31 -16.17 -10.04 -24.36
CA VAL A 31 -14.86 -9.40 -24.57
C VAL A 31 -14.87 -7.91 -24.18
N ASP A 32 -16.01 -7.22 -24.34
CA ASP A 32 -16.14 -5.83 -23.94
C ASP A 32 -16.19 -5.71 -22.41
N GLU A 33 -16.88 -6.64 -21.73
CA GLU A 33 -16.90 -6.74 -20.26
C GLU A 33 -15.51 -7.10 -19.71
N LEU A 34 -14.81 -8.07 -20.31
CA LEU A 34 -13.45 -8.46 -19.97
C LEU A 34 -12.51 -7.24 -19.94
N SER A 35 -12.60 -6.39 -20.97
CA SER A 35 -11.76 -5.21 -21.09
C SER A 35 -12.00 -4.19 -19.96
N GLY A 36 -13.25 -4.04 -19.51
CA GLY A 36 -13.62 -3.16 -18.41
C GLY A 36 -13.15 -3.67 -17.07
N GLU A 37 -13.35 -4.97 -16.82
CA GLU A 37 -12.93 -5.68 -15.61
C GLU A 37 -11.40 -5.62 -15.44
N VAL A 38 -10.64 -5.89 -16.51
CA VAL A 38 -9.17 -5.79 -16.48
C VAL A 38 -8.70 -4.36 -16.19
N LYS A 39 -9.29 -3.34 -16.83
CA LYS A 39 -8.95 -1.93 -16.54
C LYS A 39 -9.20 -1.59 -15.08
N ARG A 40 -10.32 -2.06 -14.52
CA ARG A 40 -10.64 -1.85 -13.10
C ARG A 40 -9.62 -2.53 -12.20
N ALA A 41 -9.24 -3.77 -12.49
CA ALA A 41 -8.21 -4.48 -11.73
C ALA A 41 -6.87 -3.74 -11.74
N VAL A 42 -6.43 -3.20 -12.88
CA VAL A 42 -5.19 -2.41 -12.98
C VAL A 42 -5.23 -1.20 -12.04
N VAL A 43 -6.32 -0.43 -12.05
CA VAL A 43 -6.49 0.74 -11.17
C VAL A 43 -6.39 0.34 -9.68
N LEU A 44 -7.01 -0.77 -9.31
CA LEU A 44 -6.98 -1.26 -7.92
C LEU A 44 -5.59 -1.75 -7.51
N VAL A 45 -4.89 -2.44 -8.41
CA VAL A 45 -3.51 -2.90 -8.19
C VAL A 45 -2.56 -1.72 -8.00
N ASP A 46 -2.69 -0.67 -8.81
CA ASP A 46 -1.87 0.53 -8.68
C ASP A 46 -2.15 1.25 -7.36
N LEU A 47 -3.43 1.34 -6.94
CA LEU A 47 -3.78 1.85 -5.62
C LEU A 47 -3.15 1.04 -4.48
N CYS A 48 -3.14 -0.30 -4.59
CA CYS A 48 -2.49 -1.17 -3.62
C CYS A 48 -0.98 -0.91 -3.55
N ARG A 49 -0.32 -0.73 -4.70
CA ARG A 49 1.11 -0.42 -4.78
C ARG A 49 1.44 0.92 -4.14
N GLU A 50 0.68 1.97 -4.43
CA GLU A 50 0.87 3.29 -3.83
C GLU A 50 0.80 3.24 -2.30
N LYS A 51 -0.16 2.48 -1.75
CA LYS A 51 -0.30 2.31 -0.31
C LYS A 51 0.87 1.57 0.32
N LEU A 52 1.36 0.53 -0.34
CA LEU A 52 2.54 -0.21 0.12
C LEU A 52 3.77 0.69 0.10
N GLN A 53 3.99 1.45 -0.97
CA GLN A 53 5.10 2.40 -1.08
C GLN A 53 5.03 3.47 0.01
N ARG A 54 3.85 4.03 0.27
CA ARG A 54 3.68 5.01 1.35
C ARG A 54 4.02 4.41 2.72
N THR A 55 3.54 3.20 2.98
CA THR A 55 3.82 2.48 4.23
C THR A 55 5.33 2.21 4.37
N GLU A 56 5.99 1.81 3.29
CA GLU A 56 7.44 1.60 3.27
C GLU A 56 8.21 2.86 3.62
N LEU A 57 7.85 4.01 3.02
CA LEU A 57 8.47 5.30 3.31
C LEU A 57 8.28 5.71 4.78
N GLU A 58 7.07 5.55 5.32
CA GLU A 58 6.79 5.83 6.73
C GLU A 58 7.66 4.97 7.66
N VAL A 59 7.80 3.67 7.37
CA VAL A 59 8.66 2.75 8.15
C VAL A 59 10.13 3.15 8.07
N GLN A 60 10.61 3.53 6.88
CA GLN A 60 11.98 4.02 6.69
C GLN A 60 12.24 5.29 7.52
N GLU A 61 11.29 6.23 7.50
CA GLU A 61 11.37 7.47 8.27
C GLU A 61 11.41 7.20 9.78
N PHE A 62 10.50 6.35 10.30
CA PHE A 62 10.51 5.98 11.72
C PHE A 62 11.82 5.31 12.13
N THR A 63 12.36 4.44 11.26
CA THR A 63 13.63 3.77 11.52
C THR A 63 14.80 4.74 11.54
N ALA A 64 14.81 5.74 10.63
CA ALA A 64 15.84 6.78 10.61
C ALA A 64 15.80 7.64 11.87
N ARG A 65 14.62 8.15 12.26
CA ARG A 65 14.42 8.91 13.49
C ARG A 65 14.91 8.14 14.72
N LEU A 66 14.58 6.85 14.82
CA LEU A 66 15.02 5.99 15.93
C LEU A 66 16.55 5.73 15.95
N ARG A 67 17.25 5.91 14.83
CA ARG A 67 18.72 5.87 14.80
C ARG A 67 19.34 7.20 15.23
N GLU A 68 18.73 8.31 14.83
CA GLU A 68 19.16 9.66 15.20
C GLU A 68 18.98 9.93 16.70
N ASP A 69 17.84 9.55 17.28
CA ASP A 69 17.57 9.67 18.73
C ASP A 69 18.56 8.89 19.60
N ARG A 70 19.14 7.81 19.05
CA ARG A 70 20.13 6.96 19.72
C ARG A 70 21.58 7.47 19.56
N SER A 71 21.79 8.52 18.76
CA SER A 71 23.10 9.12 18.51
C SER A 71 23.39 10.36 19.38
N ALA A 72 22.68 10.54 20.51
CA ALA A 72 23.16 11.46 21.54
C ALA A 72 24.55 11.01 22.02
N PRO A 73 25.57 11.89 21.97
CA PRO A 73 26.93 11.52 22.29
C PRO A 73 27.01 11.10 23.75
N ALA A 74 27.66 9.97 24.02
CA ALA A 74 28.20 9.69 25.34
C ALA A 74 29.24 10.79 25.63
N ASP A 75 28.78 11.85 26.30
CA ASP A 75 29.62 12.95 26.75
C ASP A 75 30.67 12.43 27.74
N GLY A 76 31.86 13.03 27.66
CA GLY A 76 33.14 12.43 28.03
C GLY A 76 33.30 11.89 29.45
N GLN A 77 34.20 10.91 29.58
CA GLN A 77 34.87 10.67 30.87
C GLN A 77 36.14 11.54 30.92
N PRO A 78 36.18 12.61 31.74
CA PRO A 78 37.40 13.35 32.01
C PRO A 78 38.35 12.48 32.86
N GLY A 79 39.65 12.70 32.64
CA GLY A 79 40.73 11.82 33.07
C GLY A 79 40.68 11.30 34.50
N ARG A 80 41.23 10.10 34.67
CA ARG A 80 41.79 9.66 35.94
C ARG A 80 43.23 9.21 35.68
N THR A 81 44.11 10.01 36.25
CA THR A 81 45.53 9.80 36.55
C THR A 81 45.89 8.37 36.90
#